data_AF-A0A3B9TU14-F1
#
_entry.id   AF-A0A3B9TU14-F1
#
_cell.length_a   1.000
_cell.length_b   1.000
_cell.length_c   1.000
_cell.angle_alpha   90.00
_cell.angle_beta   90.00
_cell.angle_gamma   90.00
#
_symmetry.space_group_name_H-M   'P 1'
#
loop_
_entity.id
_entity.type
_entity.pdbx_description
1 polymer ?
#
loop_
_entity_poly.entity_id
_entity_poly.type
_entity_poly.pdbx_seq_one_letter_code
_entity_poly.pdbx_strand_id
1 'polypeptide(L)' 'DADVATLAVAWLLAHPARIMPVMGTNNLDRIARIGDAAGLHIDRETWFEIYT' A
#
# COMPACT_ATOMS: atom_id res chain seq x y z
N ASP A 1 6.90 2.16 12.85
CA ASP A 1 7.48 2.56 11.56
C ASP A 1 6.86 1.76 10.43
N ALA A 2 6.13 2.42 9.54
CA ALA A 2 5.68 1.80 8.30
C ALA A 2 6.84 1.84 7.29
N ASP A 3 7.20 0.71 6.70
CA ASP A 3 8.21 0.69 5.64
C ASP A 3 7.64 1.25 4.32
N VAL A 4 8.52 1.71 3.43
CA VAL A 4 8.12 2.34 2.15
C VAL A 4 7.27 1.39 1.30
N ALA A 5 7.50 0.08 1.39
CA ALA A 5 6.74 -0.90 0.63
C ALA A 5 5.28 -0.97 1.12
N THR A 6 5.07 -0.92 2.43
CA THR A 6 3.76 -0.89 3.07
C THR A 6 2.99 0.37 2.66
N LEU A 7 3.66 1.53 2.67
CA LEU A 7 3.07 2.79 2.19
C LEU A 7 2.70 2.74 0.71
N ALA A 8 3.56 2.17 -0.14
CA ALA A 8 3.27 2.02 -1.56
C ALA A 8 2.05 1.12 -1.82
N VAL A 9 1.93 0.00 -1.11
CA VAL A 9 0.77 -0.89 -1.22
C VAL A 9 -0.50 -0.18 -0.72
N ALA A 10 -0.43 0.54 0.40
CA ALA A 10 -1.57 1.31 0.92
C ALA A 10 -2.03 2.39 -0.07
N TRP A 11 -1.09 3.09 -0.72
CA TRP A 11 -1.41 4.07 -1.76
C TRP A 11 -2.10 3.43 -2.97
N LEU A 12 -1.66 2.24 -3.40
CA LEU A 12 -2.35 1.47 -4.44
C LEU A 12 -3.76 1.06 -4.00
N LEU A 13 -3.93 0.54 -2.78
CA LEU A 13 -5.23 0.14 -2.25
C LEU A 13 -6.23 1.31 -2.10
N ALA A 14 -5.72 2.51 -1.82
CA ALA A 14 -6.52 3.74 -1.73
C ALA A 14 -6.92 4.32 -3.10
N HIS A 15 -6.43 3.77 -4.21
CA HIS A 15 -6.73 4.27 -5.54
C HIS A 15 -8.25 4.24 -5.82
N PRO A 16 -8.86 5.30 -6.40
CA PRO A 16 -10.31 5.38 -6.63
C PRO A 16 -10.91 4.22 -7.45
N ALA A 17 -10.15 3.70 -8.41
CA ALA A 17 -10.53 2.52 -9.21
C ALA A 17 -10.52 1.18 -8.44
N ARG A 18 -10.15 1.17 -7.14
CA ARG A 18 -10.11 -0.03 -6.29
C ARG A 18 -9.25 -1.16 -6.89
N ILE A 19 -8.01 -0.83 -7.22
CA ILE A 19 -7.06 -1.80 -7.77
C ILE A 19 -6.70 -2.85 -6.70
N MET A 20 -6.50 -4.09 -7.14
CA MET A 20 -6.04 -5.18 -6.29
C MET A 20 -4.63 -5.58 -6.71
N PRO A 21 -3.58 -5.09 -6.02
CA PRO A 21 -2.20 -5.39 -6.38
C PRO A 21 -1.86 -6.86 -6.10
N VAL A 22 -1.18 -7.51 -7.04
CA VAL A 22 -0.65 -8.87 -6.89
C VAL A 22 0.81 -8.78 -6.45
N MET A 23 1.13 -9.34 -5.28
CA MET A 23 2.47 -9.23 -4.69
C MET A 23 3.35 -10.41 -5.13
N GLY A 24 4.40 -10.11 -5.88
CA GLY A 24 5.43 -11.09 -6.25
C GLY A 24 6.57 -11.12 -5.23
N THR A 25 6.54 -12.05 -4.28
CA THR A 25 7.67 -12.27 -3.36
C THR A 25 7.68 -13.70 -2.83
N ASN A 26 8.87 -14.22 -2.52
CA ASN A 26 9.09 -15.50 -1.83
C ASN A 26 9.68 -15.31 -0.42
N ASN A 27 9.80 -14.06 0.05
CA ASN A 27 10.30 -13.75 1.38
C ASN A 27 9.14 -13.79 2.39
N LEU A 28 9.23 -14.69 3.37
CA LEU A 28 8.19 -14.93 4.37
C LEU A 28 7.91 -13.69 5.25
N ASP A 29 8.94 -12.93 5.61
CA ASP A 29 8.78 -11.72 6.43
C ASP A 29 8.00 -10.64 5.66
N ARG A 30 8.21 -10.52 4.34
CA ARG A 30 7.44 -9.59 3.51
C ARG A 30 5.99 -10.04 3.36
N ILE A 31 5.75 -11.34 3.21
CA ILE A 31 4.39 -11.90 3.16
C ILE A 31 3.64 -11.56 4.45
N ALA A 32 4.27 -11.73 5.61
CA ALA A 32 3.67 -11.41 6.90
C ALA A 32 3.31 -9.92 7.06
N ARG A 33 4.12 -9.01 6.49
CA ARG A 33 3.95 -7.56 6.62
C ARG A 33 3.06 -6.89 5.57
N ILE A 34 2.83 -7.52 4.41
CA ILE A 34 1.99 -6.94 3.33
C ILE A 34 0.58 -6.56 3.84
N GLY A 35 0.04 -7.34 4.79
CA GLY A 35 -1.27 -7.08 5.38
C GLY A 35 -1.36 -5.75 6.14
N ASP A 36 -0.25 -5.22 6.66
CA ASP A 36 -0.21 -3.97 7.43
C ASP A 36 -0.72 -2.78 6.59
N ALA A 37 -0.53 -2.84 5.27
CA ALA A 37 -0.98 -1.80 4.35
C ALA A 37 -2.51 -1.62 4.32
N ALA A 38 -3.28 -2.68 4.62
CA ALA A 38 -4.75 -2.60 4.63
C ALA A 38 -5.30 -1.81 5.82
N GLY A 39 -4.50 -1.61 6.88
CA GLY A 39 -4.87 -0.79 8.03
C GLY A 39 -4.57 0.70 7.86
N LEU A 40 -3.87 1.09 6.78
CA LEU A 40 -3.49 2.47 6.54
C LEU A 40 -4.60 3.21 5.78
N HIS A 41 -4.96 4.39 6.28
CA HIS A 41 -5.89 5.29 5.62
C HIS A 41 -5.12 6.39 4.91
N ILE A 42 -5.39 6.58 3.61
CA ILE A 42 -4.86 7.67 2.79
C ILE A 42 -6.07 8.40 2.23
N ASP A 43 -6.22 9.68 2.58
CA ASP A 43 -7.27 10.51 2.01
C ASP A 43 -6.94 10.93 0.57
N ARG A 44 -7.92 11.54 -0.10
CA ARG A 44 -7.81 11.87 -1.52
C ARG A 44 -6.74 12.93 -1.78
N GLU A 45 -6.56 13.89 -0.88
CA GLU A 45 -5.59 14.98 -1.04
C GLU A 45 -4.17 14.40 -0.98
N THR A 46 -3.86 13.66 0.09
CA THR A 46 -2.57 12.97 0.23
C THR A 46 -2.32 11.99 -0.91
N TRP A 47 -3.36 11.30 -1.41
CA TRP A 47 -3.21 10.40 -2.56
C TRP A 47 -2.68 11.12 -3.80
N PHE A 48 -3.21 12.32 -4.10
CA PHE A 48 -2.77 13.15 -5.22
C PHE A 48 -1.43 13.84 -4.97
N GLU A 49 -1.10 14.18 -3.71
CA GLU A 49 0.23 14.68 -3.34
C GLU A 49 1.33 13.66 -3.63
N ILE A 50 1.08 12.36 -3.38
CA ILE A 50 2.04 11.30 -3.68
C ILE A 50 2.19 11.06 -5.19
N TYR A 51 1.11 11.28 -5.96
CA TYR A 51 1.10 11.08 -7.41
C TYR A 51 1.85 12.18 -8.19
N THR A 52 1.92 13.39 -7.63
CA THR A 52 2.44 14.59 -8.32
C THR A 52 3.89 14.87 -7.94
#